data_AF-A0AA91KUS8-F1
#
_entry.id   AF-A0AA91KUS8-F1
#
_cell.length_a   1.000
_cell.length_b   1.000
_cell.length_c   1.000
_cell.angle_alpha   90.00
_cell.angle_beta   90.00
_cell.angle_gamma   90.00
#
_symmetry.space_group_name_H-M   'P 1'
#
loop_
_entity.id
_entity.type
_entity.pdbx_description
1 polymer ?
#
loop_
_entity_poly.entity_id
_entity_poly.type
_entity_poly.pdbx_seq_one_letter_code
_entity_poly.pdbx_strand_id
1 'polypeptide(L)' 'MKARRVKLHDLYREIEALGGVDTDAEGTAYNKAIDDALSILRASGFGEGFYVDQREYENRARLAVREFAPVVGAAL' A
#
# COMPACT_ATOMS: atom_id res chain seq x y z
N MET A 1 5.73 -9.28 24.01
CA MET A 1 6.16 -8.57 22.77
C MET A 1 5.34 -7.30 22.62
N LYS A 2 5.96 -6.18 22.25
CA LYS A 2 5.24 -4.94 21.90
C LYS A 2 5.09 -4.91 20.38
N ALA A 3 3.85 -4.94 19.88
CA ALA A 3 3.61 -4.92 18.44
C ALA A 3 4.17 -3.63 17.82
N ARG A 4 4.97 -3.78 16.77
CA ARG A 4 5.52 -2.65 16.02
C ARG A 4 4.38 -2.00 15.21
N ARG A 5 4.21 -0.68 15.34
CA ARG A 5 3.30 0.10 14.48
C ARG A 5 4.10 0.57 13.26
N VAL A 6 3.71 0.11 12.07
CA VAL A 6 4.29 0.50 10.78
C VAL A 6 3.19 0.80 9.78
N LYS A 7 3.50 1.54 8.71
CA LYS A 7 2.57 1.65 7.58
C LYS A 7 2.47 0.29 6.90
N LEU A 8 1.28 -0.05 6.44
CA LEU A 8 1.03 -1.35 5.83
C LEU A 8 1.80 -1.54 4.52
N HIS A 9 2.07 -0.45 3.80
CA HIS A 9 2.96 -0.43 2.65
C HIS A 9 4.41 -0.81 3.01
N ASP A 10 4.95 -0.22 4.08
CA ASP A 10 6.32 -0.51 4.51
C ASP A 10 6.40 -1.99 4.92
N LEU A 11 5.37 -2.50 5.61
CA LEU A 11 5.25 -3.91 5.94
C LEU A 11 5.20 -4.82 4.70
N TYR A 12 4.45 -4.43 3.66
CA TYR A 12 4.39 -5.18 2.40
C TYR A 12 5.79 -5.29 1.77
N ARG A 13 6.52 -4.18 1.65
CA ARG A 13 7.88 -4.18 1.08
C ARG A 13 8.86 -4.98 1.92
N GLU A 14 8.76 -4.88 3.25
CA GLU A 14 9.60 -5.67 4.15
C GLU A 14 9.35 -7.17 3.98
N ILE A 15 8.09 -7.61 3.87
CA ILE A 15 7.75 -9.01 3.64
C ILE A 15 8.23 -9.48 2.27
N GLU A 16 8.06 -8.66 1.24
CA GLU A 16 8.52 -8.97 -0.12
C GLU A 16 10.05 -9.15 -0.19
N ALA A 17 10.80 -8.34 0.55
CA ALA A 17 12.25 -8.45 0.66
C ALA A 17 12.73 -9.70 1.41
N LEU A 18 11.84 -10.39 2.14
CA LEU A 18 12.17 -11.68 2.77
C LEU A 18 12.14 -12.84 1.78
N GLY A 19 11.48 -12.68 0.62
CA GLY A 19 11.35 -13.74 -0.39
C GLY A 19 12.61 -13.92 -1.22
N GLY A 20 12.68 -15.04 -1.95
CA GLY A 20 13.83 -15.34 -2.83
C GLY A 20 15.01 -15.98 -2.11
N VAL A 21 14.78 -16.58 -0.94
CA VAL A 21 15.77 -17.38 -0.21
C VAL A 21 15.98 -18.73 -0.91
N ASP A 22 17.08 -19.42 -0.60
CA ASP A 22 17.55 -20.71 -1.14
C ASP A 22 16.46 -21.66 -1.68
N THR A 23 16.78 -22.35 -2.78
CA THR A 23 15.83 -23.25 -3.47
C THR A 23 15.77 -24.66 -2.89
N ASP A 24 16.23 -24.86 -1.64
CA ASP A 24 16.08 -26.14 -0.96
C ASP A 24 14.61 -26.33 -0.48
N ALA A 25 14.31 -27.48 0.10
CA ALA A 25 12.94 -27.80 0.50
C ALA A 25 12.40 -26.85 1.57
N GLU A 26 13.25 -26.35 2.46
CA GLU A 26 12.88 -25.45 3.55
C GLU A 26 12.67 -24.02 3.02
N GLY A 27 13.57 -23.54 2.18
CA GLY A 27 13.45 -22.25 1.49
C GLY A 27 12.27 -22.22 0.53
N THR A 28 11.91 -23.34 -0.12
CA THR A 28 10.67 -23.43 -0.92
C THR A 28 9.42 -23.25 -0.06
N ALA A 29 9.35 -23.91 1.10
CA ALA A 29 8.22 -23.75 2.01
C ALA A 29 8.13 -22.33 2.59
N TYR A 30 9.29 -21.74 2.92
CA TYR A 30 9.41 -20.37 3.41
C TYR A 30 8.96 -19.34 2.35
N ASN A 31 9.46 -19.46 1.12
CA ASN A 31 9.07 -18.61 -0.01
C ASN A 31 7.57 -18.72 -0.29
N LYS A 32 6.99 -19.93 -0.21
CA LYS A 32 5.53 -20.11 -0.36
C LYS A 32 4.75 -19.37 0.73
N ALA A 33 5.21 -19.41 1.99
CA ALA A 33 4.53 -18.69 3.07
C ALA A 33 4.56 -17.16 2.86
N ILE A 34 5.66 -16.65 2.31
CA ILE A 34 5.77 -15.23 1.93
C ILE A 34 4.81 -14.91 0.79
N ASP A 35 4.76 -15.73 -0.26
CA ASP A 35 3.85 -15.53 -1.39
C ASP A 35 2.38 -15.55 -0.95
N ASP A 36 2.00 -16.47 -0.07
CA ASP A 36 0.65 -16.56 0.49
C ASP A 36 0.29 -15.27 1.28
N ALA A 37 1.23 -14.74 2.07
CA ALA A 37 1.03 -13.49 2.80
C ALA A 37 0.91 -12.27 1.87
N LEU A 38 1.77 -12.15 0.86
CA LEU A 38 1.72 -11.07 -0.13
C LEU A 38 0.43 -11.15 -0.96
N SER A 39 -0.04 -12.35 -1.28
CA SER A 39 -1.31 -12.57 -1.99
C SER A 39 -2.50 -12.01 -1.22
N ILE A 40 -2.59 -12.27 0.09
CA ILE A 40 -3.64 -11.72 0.96
C ILE A 40 -3.57 -10.20 1.01
N LEU A 41 -2.37 -9.62 1.13
CA LEU A 41 -2.19 -8.18 1.15
C LEU A 41 -2.64 -7.54 -0.18
N ARG A 42 -2.25 -8.11 -1.32
CA ARG A 42 -2.66 -7.64 -2.65
C ARG A 42 -4.18 -7.74 -2.84
N ALA A 43 -4.79 -8.86 -2.45
CA ALA A 43 -6.24 -9.05 -2.51
C ALA A 43 -6.99 -8.03 -1.62
N SER A 44 -6.34 -7.55 -0.56
CA SER A 44 -6.87 -6.51 0.33
C SER A 44 -6.58 -5.08 -0.15
N GLY A 45 -5.96 -4.91 -1.33
CA GLY A 45 -5.63 -3.60 -1.92
C GLY A 45 -4.27 -3.04 -1.49
N PHE A 46 -3.40 -3.84 -0.89
CA PHE A 46 -2.07 -3.44 -0.44
C PHE A 46 -1.00 -4.14 -1.28
N GLY A 47 -0.44 -3.43 -2.28
CA GLY A 47 0.63 -3.94 -3.13
C GLY A 47 1.34 -2.82 -3.89
N GLU A 48 2.49 -3.13 -4.46
CA GLU A 48 3.24 -2.18 -5.29
C GLU A 48 2.39 -1.73 -6.51
N GLY A 49 2.28 -0.43 -6.75
CA GLY A 49 1.44 0.15 -7.81
C GLY A 49 -0.06 0.26 -7.50
N PHE A 50 -0.54 -0.34 -6.39
CA PHE A 50 -1.96 -0.30 -5.98
C PHE A 50 -2.26 0.73 -4.87
N TYR A 51 -1.29 1.56 -4.50
CA TYR A 51 -1.45 2.51 -3.42
C TYR A 51 -2.33 3.70 -3.82
N VAL A 52 -3.58 3.69 -3.37
CA VAL A 52 -4.35 4.90 -3.13
C VAL A 52 -4.23 5.18 -1.64
N ASP A 53 -3.27 6.03 -1.24
CA ASP A 53 -3.29 6.60 0.11
C ASP A 53 -4.66 7.25 0.29
N GLN A 54 -5.53 6.72 1.16
CA GLN A 54 -6.86 7.30 1.34
C GLN A 54 -6.79 8.77 1.70
N ARG A 55 -5.77 9.22 2.45
CA ARG A 55 -5.59 10.64 2.75
C ARG A 55 -5.07 11.42 1.56
N GLU A 56 -4.20 10.85 0.73
CA GLU A 56 -3.76 11.52 -0.50
C GLU A 56 -4.86 11.56 -1.56
N TYR A 57 -5.72 10.53 -1.62
CA TYR A 57 -6.91 10.49 -2.47
C TYR A 57 -7.96 11.48 -2.00
N GLU A 58 -8.26 11.52 -0.70
CA GLU A 58 -9.11 12.55 -0.11
C GLU A 58 -8.52 13.95 -0.31
N ASN A 59 -7.20 14.11 -0.20
CA ASN A 59 -6.52 15.39 -0.46
C ASN A 59 -6.56 15.77 -1.94
N ARG A 60 -6.36 14.84 -2.89
CA ARG A 60 -6.50 15.08 -4.32
C ARG A 60 -7.94 15.43 -4.69
N ALA A 61 -8.92 14.71 -4.12
CA ALA A 61 -10.33 15.02 -4.30
C ALA A 61 -10.67 16.42 -3.77
N ARG A 62 -10.17 16.80 -2.58
CA ARG A 62 -10.32 18.17 -2.03
C ARG A 62 -9.62 19.22 -2.88
N LEU A 63 -8.43 18.93 -3.39
CA LEU A 63 -7.69 19.84 -4.26
C LEU A 63 -8.40 20.04 -5.61
N ALA A 64 -8.91 18.96 -6.23
CA ALA A 64 -9.72 19.04 -7.44
C ALA A 64 -11.02 19.82 -7.22
N VAL A 65 -11.71 19.62 -6.10
CA VAL A 65 -12.90 20.43 -5.74
C VAL A 65 -12.55 21.90 -5.60
N ARG A 66 -11.37 22.25 -5.09
CA ARG A 66 -10.91 23.64 -4.97
C ARG A 66 -10.50 24.25 -6.31
N GLU A 67 -9.89 23.48 -7.20
CA GLU A 67 -9.42 23.92 -8.51
C GLU A 67 -10.56 24.12 -9.52
N PHE A 68 -11.63 23.33 -9.39
CA PHE A 68 -12.84 23.41 -10.23
C PHE A 68 -14.04 24.06 -9.53
N ALA A 69 -13.85 24.62 -8.33
CA ALA A 69 -14.88 25.44 -7.71
C ALA A 69 -15.13 26.65 -8.61
N PRO A 70 -16.37 26.88 -9.10
CA PRO A 70 -16.68 28.12 -9.79
C PRO A 70 -16.36 29.26 -8.82
N VAL A 71 -15.52 30.21 -9.23
CA VAL A 71 -15.28 31.45 -8.49
C VAL A 71 -16.58 32.26 -8.54
N VAL A 72 -17.56 31.86 -7.73
CA VAL A 72 -18.75 32.66 -7.43
C VAL A 72 -18.28 33.72 -6.44
N GLY A 73 -17.61 34.75 -6.95
CA GLY A 73 -17.05 35.79 -6.08
C GLY A 73 -16.01 36.73 -6.67
N ALA A 74 -15.68 36.66 -7.97
CA ALA A 74 -15.09 37.83 -8.63
C ALA A 74 -16.23 38.79 -8.97
N ALA A 75 -16.79 39.42 -7.94
CA ALA A 75 -17.79 40.45 -8.05
C ALA A 75 -17.12 41.78 -8.44
N LEU A 76 -17.72 42.44 -9.44
CA LEU A 76 -17.68 43.86 -9.80
C LEU A 76 -16.37 44.42 -10.37
#